data_AF-A0A1H6EX16-F1
#
_entry.id   AF-A0A1H6EX16-F1
#
_cell.length_a   1.000
_cell.length_b   1.000
_cell.length_c   1.000
_cell.angle_alpha   90.00
_cell.angle_beta   90.00
_cell.angle_gamma   90.00
#
_symmetry.space_group_name_H-M   'P 1'
#
loop_
_entity.id
_entity.type
_entity.pdbx_description
1 polymer ?
#
loop_
_entity_poly.entity_id
_entity_poly.type
_entity_poly.pdbx_seq_one_letter_code
_entity_poly.pdbx_strand_id
1 'polypeptide(L)'
;MILGVALGGPAPVVVAVGDGAPARPVARAAARTAARACVAVDLAAVRTAPVAAIRVGGPCPEALRPVVGSGVATIVRGGHSVTGRRLAPLDTEAVRRFAATCGLADFAVTATGSPMLAEHELAVAAIVASEVPGARITLSYEFGYPGLREREADTIRNAALGPEAGRIADEVARELPGVPVYFARSERGLVSAHYFRRYPLACDLGATASLARGRTALGWGASDADGSGVPDAVAAAYGAALGRPEARVERIVQARGRAELDRVLQHARDEALTRVVSAGAAPGSARIAETTVNPLSYLPDGLYRVRVLAEGDTA
;
A
#
# COMPACT_ATOMS: atom_id res chain seq x y z
N MET A 1 -10.67 22.92 -9.29
CA MET A 1 -9.67 23.17 -8.22
C MET A 1 -9.29 21.84 -7.57
N ILE A 2 -8.00 21.58 -7.38
CA ILE A 2 -7.48 20.41 -6.64
C ILE A 2 -6.93 20.90 -5.30
N LEU A 3 -7.12 20.15 -4.22
CA LEU A 3 -6.55 20.48 -2.92
C LEU A 3 -5.34 19.58 -2.62
N GLY A 4 -4.26 20.18 -2.11
CA GLY A 4 -3.20 19.50 -1.39
C GLY A 4 -3.46 19.62 0.11
N VAL A 5 -3.24 18.53 0.86
CA VAL A 5 -3.41 18.50 2.31
C VAL A 5 -2.17 17.91 2.95
N ALA A 6 -1.60 18.61 3.93
CA ALA A 6 -0.53 18.07 4.76
C ALA A 6 -0.98 17.96 6.22
N LEU A 7 -0.78 16.77 6.77
CA LEU A 7 -1.07 16.43 8.16
C LEU A 7 0.27 16.41 8.92
N GLY A 8 0.37 17.15 10.03
CA GLY A 8 1.66 17.26 10.76
C GLY A 8 1.81 18.43 11.73
N GLY A 9 0.78 19.28 11.87
CA GLY A 9 0.70 20.33 12.88
C GLY A 9 -0.59 20.24 13.70
N PRO A 10 -0.86 21.21 14.60
CA PRO A 10 -2.10 21.25 15.39
C PRO A 10 -3.37 21.41 14.53
N ALA A 11 -3.22 21.84 13.28
CA ALA A 11 -4.28 21.89 12.27
C ALA A 11 -3.71 21.47 10.90
N PRO A 12 -4.50 20.77 10.07
CA PRO A 12 -4.09 20.38 8.72
C PRO A 12 -3.93 21.59 7.81
N VAL A 13 -2.89 21.55 6.98
CA VAL A 13 -2.60 22.61 6.02
C VAL A 13 -3.22 22.27 4.69
N VAL A 14 -4.15 23.11 4.22
CA VAL A 14 -4.85 22.93 2.94
C VAL A 14 -4.38 23.97 1.92
N VAL A 15 -3.98 23.50 0.74
CA VAL A 15 -3.45 24.30 -0.37
C VAL A 15 -4.31 24.05 -1.59
N ALA A 16 -4.80 25.10 -2.25
CA ALA A 16 -5.48 24.94 -3.54
C ALA A 16 -4.47 25.02 -4.70
N VAL A 17 -4.62 24.12 -5.66
CA VAL A 17 -3.92 24.10 -6.95
C VAL A 17 -4.89 24.51 -8.05
N GLY A 18 -4.53 25.56 -8.79
CA GLY A 18 -5.20 26.09 -9.97
C GLY A 18 -4.19 26.51 -11.05
N ASP A 19 -4.63 27.25 -12.08
CA ASP A 19 -3.77 27.68 -13.19
C ASP A 19 -2.74 28.73 -12.77
N GLY A 20 -1.62 28.29 -12.19
CA GLY A 20 -0.37 29.06 -12.14
C GLY A 20 0.17 29.47 -10.76
N ALA A 21 -0.59 29.39 -9.66
CA ALA A 21 -0.05 29.66 -8.31
C ALA A 21 -0.84 28.95 -7.18
N PRO A 22 -0.17 28.51 -6.10
CA PRO A 22 -0.86 27.96 -4.93
C PRO A 22 -1.67 29.05 -4.21
N ALA A 23 -2.94 28.76 -3.88
CA ALA A 23 -3.76 29.65 -3.05
C ALA A 23 -3.89 29.11 -1.62
N ARG A 24 -3.62 29.98 -0.62
CA ARG A 24 -3.80 29.71 0.82
C ARG A 24 -4.18 31.00 1.59
N PRO A 25 -5.04 30.94 2.61
CA PRO A 25 -5.85 29.79 3.04
C PRO A 25 -7.03 29.54 2.08
N VAL A 26 -7.47 28.29 1.96
CA VAL A 26 -8.66 27.95 1.17
C VAL A 26 -9.89 28.07 2.06
N ALA A 27 -10.84 28.94 1.70
CA ALA A 27 -12.11 29.05 2.43
C ALA A 27 -12.87 27.71 2.40
N ARG A 28 -13.50 27.31 3.51
CA ARG A 28 -14.22 26.02 3.61
C ARG A 28 -15.28 25.83 2.52
N ALA A 29 -15.97 26.90 2.13
CA ALA A 29 -16.96 26.86 1.05
C ALA A 29 -16.31 26.51 -0.31
N ALA A 30 -15.14 27.09 -0.62
CA ALA A 30 -14.40 26.81 -1.85
C ALA A 30 -13.74 25.42 -1.82
N ALA A 31 -13.31 24.96 -0.65
CA ALA A 31 -12.74 23.61 -0.49
C ALA A 31 -13.76 22.52 -0.83
N ARG A 32 -15.04 22.72 -0.53
CA ARG A 32 -16.12 21.77 -0.82
C ARG A 32 -16.46 21.64 -2.31
N THR A 33 -16.06 22.60 -3.13
CA THR A 33 -16.23 22.53 -4.59
C THR A 33 -14.99 21.98 -5.30
N ALA A 34 -14.00 21.50 -4.54
CA ALA A 34 -12.82 20.90 -5.11
C ALA A 34 -13.15 19.57 -5.80
N ALA A 35 -12.50 19.30 -6.94
CA ALA A 35 -12.66 18.04 -7.64
C ALA A 35 -12.09 16.86 -6.84
N ARG A 36 -11.04 17.13 -6.05
CA ARG A 36 -10.38 16.15 -5.17
C ARG A 36 -9.45 16.81 -4.15
N ALA A 37 -9.07 16.05 -3.14
CA ALA A 37 -8.02 16.36 -2.17
C ALA A 37 -6.94 15.28 -2.16
N CYS A 38 -5.67 15.70 -2.21
CA CYS A 38 -4.50 14.84 -2.20
C CYS A 38 -3.71 15.08 -0.91
N VAL A 39 -3.62 14.06 -0.07
CA VAL A 39 -3.04 14.11 1.26
C VAL A 39 -1.63 13.55 1.23
N ALA A 40 -0.67 14.30 1.73
CA ALA A 40 0.69 13.84 1.96
C ALA A 40 0.86 13.53 3.45
N VAL A 41 1.33 12.32 3.77
CA VAL A 41 1.50 11.83 5.14
C VAL A 41 2.83 11.12 5.28
N ASP A 42 3.42 11.20 6.47
CA ASP A 42 4.56 10.37 6.88
C ASP A 42 4.12 9.54 8.09
N LEU A 43 4.31 8.23 8.05
CA LEU A 43 3.75 7.31 9.05
C LEU A 43 4.79 6.80 10.04
N ALA A 44 6.07 7.17 9.87
CA ALA A 44 7.17 6.65 10.69
C ALA A 44 7.01 6.90 12.21
N ALA A 45 6.40 8.02 12.61
CA ALA A 45 6.24 8.41 14.00
C ALA A 45 4.84 8.14 14.58
N VAL A 46 3.93 7.55 13.78
CA VAL A 46 2.56 7.34 14.25
C VAL A 46 2.47 6.16 15.21
N ARG A 47 1.47 6.21 16.08
CA ARG A 47 1.20 5.10 17.01
C ARG A 47 0.74 3.89 16.20
N THR A 48 1.42 2.77 16.40
CA THR A 48 1.07 1.49 15.77
C THR A 48 0.24 0.62 16.71
N ALA A 49 -0.68 -0.15 16.15
CA ALA A 49 -1.47 -1.11 16.91
C ALA A 49 -0.69 -2.41 17.17
N PRO A 50 -1.00 -3.11 18.28
CA PRO A 50 -0.65 -4.52 18.47
C PRO A 50 -1.10 -5.37 17.27
N VAL A 51 -0.23 -6.27 16.78
CA VAL A 51 -0.53 -7.15 15.64
C VAL A 51 -0.38 -8.62 16.02
N ALA A 52 -1.33 -9.45 15.58
CA ALA A 52 -1.23 -10.90 15.58
C ALA A 52 -0.60 -11.39 14.27
N ALA A 53 0.68 -11.80 14.31
CA ALA A 53 1.40 -12.29 13.14
C ALA A 53 1.31 -13.82 13.03
N ILE A 54 0.92 -14.32 11.85
CA ILE A 54 0.86 -15.74 11.53
C ILE A 54 1.79 -16.01 10.36
N ARG A 55 2.90 -16.73 10.62
CA ARG A 55 3.76 -17.26 9.55
C ARG A 55 3.37 -18.70 9.22
N VAL A 56 3.07 -18.98 7.97
CA VAL A 56 2.88 -20.34 7.44
C VAL A 56 4.18 -20.83 6.79
N GLY A 57 4.75 -21.92 7.31
CA GLY A 57 5.98 -22.52 6.76
C GLY A 57 7.03 -22.93 7.78
N GLY A 58 6.62 -23.39 8.97
CA GLY A 58 7.53 -23.93 10.01
C GLY A 58 7.91 -25.42 9.83
N PRO A 59 8.79 -25.96 10.71
CA PRO A 59 9.40 -25.30 11.87
C PRO A 59 10.55 -24.36 11.51
N CYS A 60 10.78 -23.35 12.35
CA CYS A 60 11.81 -22.34 12.18
C CYS A 60 12.55 -22.15 13.52
N PRO A 61 13.89 -21.96 13.53
CA PRO A 61 14.64 -21.63 14.74
C PRO A 61 14.07 -20.40 15.45
N GLU A 62 14.22 -20.34 16.78
CA GLU A 62 13.71 -19.23 17.60
C GLU A 62 14.22 -17.86 17.13
N ALA A 63 15.51 -17.77 16.77
CA ALA A 63 16.14 -16.56 16.25
C ALA A 63 15.52 -16.04 14.94
N LEU A 64 14.72 -16.86 14.24
CA LEU A 64 14.09 -16.52 12.96
C LEU A 64 12.57 -16.35 13.08
N ARG A 65 12.02 -16.29 14.30
CA ARG A 65 10.60 -16.01 14.53
C ARG A 65 10.19 -14.63 13.98
N PRO A 66 8.89 -14.42 13.68
CA PRO A 66 8.41 -13.11 13.27
C PRO A 66 8.73 -12.06 14.34
N VAL A 67 9.26 -10.92 13.89
CA VAL A 67 9.56 -9.80 14.77
C VAL A 67 8.34 -8.90 14.80
N VAL A 68 7.61 -8.95 15.90
CA VAL A 68 6.42 -8.12 16.16
C VAL A 68 6.74 -7.13 17.25
N GLY A 69 6.21 -5.90 17.14
CA GLY A 69 6.33 -4.88 18.17
C GLY A 69 5.44 -5.19 19.38
N SER A 70 4.40 -4.40 19.60
CA SER A 70 3.43 -4.56 20.70
C SER A 70 2.45 -5.73 20.53
N GLY A 71 2.82 -6.77 19.78
CA GLY A 71 1.93 -7.85 19.34
C GLY A 71 2.38 -9.26 19.74
N VAL A 72 1.77 -10.26 19.10
CA VAL A 72 2.10 -11.68 19.30
C VAL A 72 2.28 -12.37 17.96
N ALA A 73 3.12 -13.41 17.93
CA ALA A 73 3.43 -14.13 16.70
C ALA A 73 3.35 -15.65 16.88
N THR A 74 2.90 -16.34 15.84
CA THR A 74 2.94 -17.80 15.75
C THR A 74 3.49 -18.25 14.40
N ILE A 75 4.01 -19.48 14.39
CA ILE A 75 4.41 -20.18 13.17
C ILE A 75 3.60 -21.45 13.08
N VAL A 76 2.88 -21.62 11.98
CA VAL A 76 2.07 -22.82 11.70
C VAL A 76 2.66 -23.62 10.54
N ARG A 77 2.34 -24.91 10.51
CA ARG A 77 2.74 -25.81 9.42
C ARG A 77 1.98 -25.45 8.13
N GLY A 78 2.67 -25.60 7.00
CA GLY A 78 2.10 -25.40 5.67
C GLY A 78 3.14 -24.84 4.70
N GLY A 79 2.67 -24.14 3.67
CA GLY A 79 3.49 -23.38 2.74
C GLY A 79 3.63 -24.09 1.39
N HIS A 80 4.14 -23.33 0.42
CA HIS A 80 4.38 -23.79 -0.94
C HIS A 80 5.85 -23.57 -1.31
N SER A 81 6.35 -24.38 -2.23
CA SER A 81 7.63 -24.12 -2.90
C SER A 81 7.51 -22.87 -3.77
N VAL A 82 8.65 -22.38 -4.24
CA VAL A 82 8.73 -21.33 -5.27
C VAL A 82 8.06 -21.71 -6.60
N THR A 83 7.76 -23.00 -6.80
CA THR A 83 7.03 -23.53 -7.96
C THR A 83 5.55 -23.81 -7.66
N GLY A 84 5.03 -23.43 -6.49
CA GLY A 84 3.63 -23.63 -6.11
C GLY A 84 3.32 -25.04 -5.59
N ARG A 85 4.29 -25.95 -5.53
CA ARG A 85 4.08 -27.29 -4.93
C ARG A 85 3.89 -27.14 -3.43
N ARG A 86 2.82 -27.71 -2.89
CA ARG A 86 2.56 -27.74 -1.44
C ARG A 86 3.68 -28.46 -0.69
N LEU A 87 4.25 -27.80 0.32
CA LEU A 87 5.30 -28.37 1.18
C LEU A 87 4.70 -29.24 2.28
N ALA A 88 3.58 -28.80 2.85
CA ALA A 88 2.83 -29.49 3.88
C ALA A 88 1.37 -29.01 3.88
N PRO A 89 0.42 -29.79 4.41
CA PRO A 89 -0.93 -29.29 4.66
C PRO A 89 -0.90 -28.14 5.66
N LEU A 90 -1.83 -27.19 5.50
CA LEU A 90 -2.05 -26.12 6.46
C LEU A 90 -2.58 -26.70 7.78
N ASP A 91 -1.95 -26.35 8.89
CA ASP A 91 -2.47 -26.66 10.23
C ASP A 91 -3.56 -25.65 10.62
N THR A 92 -4.79 -25.94 10.18
CA THR A 92 -5.95 -25.06 10.37
C THR A 92 -6.36 -24.94 11.84
N GLU A 93 -6.12 -25.98 12.64
CA GLU A 93 -6.45 -25.98 14.06
C GLU A 93 -5.49 -25.10 14.86
N ALA A 94 -4.19 -25.12 14.52
CA ALA A 94 -3.24 -24.17 15.11
C ALA A 94 -3.60 -22.72 14.78
N VAL A 95 -4.05 -22.45 13.56
CA VAL A 95 -4.53 -21.11 13.15
C VAL A 95 -5.76 -20.70 13.98
N ARG A 96 -6.77 -21.58 14.05
CA ARG A 96 -7.99 -21.35 14.84
C ARG A 96 -7.68 -21.03 16.29
N ARG A 97 -6.88 -21.88 16.93
CA ARG A 97 -6.49 -21.73 18.34
C ARG A 97 -5.80 -20.40 18.57
N PHE A 98 -4.82 -20.05 17.75
CA PHE A 98 -4.11 -18.78 17.88
C PHE A 98 -5.04 -17.57 17.71
N ALA A 99 -5.91 -17.59 16.69
CA ALA A 99 -6.87 -16.51 16.45
C ALA A 99 -7.85 -16.33 17.62
N ALA A 100 -8.35 -17.44 18.18
CA ALA A 100 -9.26 -17.40 19.32
C ALA A 100 -8.61 -16.88 20.61
N THR A 101 -7.31 -17.11 20.81
CA THR A 101 -6.62 -16.80 22.08
C THR A 101 -5.76 -15.55 22.05
N CYS A 102 -5.44 -14.98 20.88
CA CYS A 102 -4.50 -13.86 20.79
C CYS A 102 -5.06 -12.53 21.31
N GLY A 103 -6.39 -12.38 21.34
CA GLY A 103 -7.06 -11.16 21.84
C GLY A 103 -6.86 -9.91 20.98
N LEU A 104 -6.42 -10.06 19.72
CA LEU A 104 -6.15 -8.96 18.80
C LEU A 104 -7.08 -8.99 17.58
N ALA A 105 -7.32 -7.82 16.98
CA ALA A 105 -8.16 -7.67 15.78
C ALA A 105 -7.36 -7.38 14.50
N ASP A 106 -6.07 -7.03 14.62
CA ASP A 106 -5.18 -6.72 13.50
C ASP A 106 -4.24 -7.90 13.23
N PHE A 107 -4.36 -8.50 12.06
CA PHE A 107 -3.64 -9.71 11.68
C PHE A 107 -2.71 -9.47 10.49
N ALA A 108 -1.50 -10.02 10.60
CA ALA A 108 -0.54 -10.09 9.52
C ALA A 108 -0.29 -11.56 9.16
N VAL A 109 -0.59 -11.95 7.93
CA VAL A 109 -0.45 -13.33 7.47
C VAL A 109 0.61 -13.41 6.39
N THR A 110 1.61 -14.25 6.60
CA THR A 110 2.70 -14.46 5.65
C THR A 110 2.93 -15.94 5.44
N ALA A 111 2.93 -16.41 4.19
CA ALA A 111 3.23 -17.80 3.86
C ALA A 111 4.46 -17.94 2.95
N THR A 112 5.24 -18.99 3.20
CA THR A 112 6.28 -19.44 2.27
C THR A 112 5.65 -19.81 0.92
N GLY A 113 6.21 -19.27 -0.16
CA GLY A 113 5.71 -19.49 -1.52
C GLY A 113 4.44 -18.72 -1.90
N SER A 114 3.94 -17.83 -1.04
CA SER A 114 2.69 -17.09 -1.31
C SER A 114 2.69 -16.19 -2.56
N PRO A 115 3.81 -15.59 -3.01
CA PRO A 115 3.81 -14.84 -4.27
C PRO A 115 3.48 -15.71 -5.49
N MET A 116 3.74 -17.03 -5.40
CA MET A 116 3.37 -18.00 -6.41
C MET A 116 1.95 -18.54 -6.19
N LEU A 117 1.64 -18.95 -4.94
CA LEU A 117 0.34 -19.52 -4.61
C LEU A 117 -0.15 -19.04 -3.24
N ALA A 118 -1.14 -18.15 -3.27
CA ALA A 118 -1.73 -17.49 -2.09
C ALA A 118 -2.71 -18.38 -1.29
N GLU A 119 -2.95 -19.63 -1.71
CA GLU A 119 -3.99 -20.52 -1.16
C GLU A 119 -3.97 -20.57 0.38
N HIS A 120 -2.81 -20.78 1.00
CA HIS A 120 -2.71 -20.86 2.45
C HIS A 120 -2.94 -19.52 3.16
N GLU A 121 -2.54 -18.40 2.56
CA GLU A 121 -2.81 -17.08 3.15
C GLU A 121 -4.31 -16.77 3.14
N LEU A 122 -4.98 -17.09 2.03
CA LEU A 122 -6.44 -16.95 1.90
C LEU A 122 -7.20 -17.89 2.84
N ALA A 123 -6.73 -19.13 3.00
CA ALA A 123 -7.32 -20.07 3.95
C ALA A 123 -7.15 -19.61 5.41
N VAL A 124 -5.98 -19.09 5.78
CA VAL A 124 -5.77 -18.47 7.10
C VAL A 124 -6.70 -17.27 7.29
N ALA A 125 -6.82 -16.40 6.30
CA ALA A 125 -7.72 -15.24 6.38
C ALA A 125 -9.18 -15.65 6.62
N ALA A 126 -9.67 -16.67 5.91
CA ALA A 126 -11.02 -17.19 6.09
C ALA A 126 -11.26 -17.74 7.52
N ILE A 127 -10.27 -18.46 8.08
CA ILE A 127 -10.33 -18.93 9.46
C ILE A 127 -10.34 -17.75 10.43
N VAL A 128 -9.40 -16.83 10.31
CA VAL A 128 -9.30 -15.65 11.18
C VAL A 128 -10.58 -14.82 11.15
N ALA A 129 -11.15 -14.58 9.97
CA ALA A 129 -12.40 -13.82 9.82
C ALA A 129 -13.61 -14.53 10.46
N SER A 130 -13.58 -15.86 10.52
CA SER A 130 -14.63 -16.65 11.18
C SER A 130 -14.50 -16.64 12.71
N GLU A 131 -13.27 -16.71 13.22
CA GLU A 131 -12.99 -16.73 14.67
C GLU A 131 -13.04 -15.34 15.30
N VAL A 132 -12.67 -14.30 14.54
CA VAL A 132 -12.59 -12.91 15.02
C VAL A 132 -13.41 -12.02 14.08
N PRO A 133 -14.72 -11.83 14.36
CA PRO A 133 -15.57 -10.94 13.60
C PRO A 133 -15.02 -9.50 13.58
N GLY A 134 -14.88 -8.93 12.39
CA GLY A 134 -14.30 -7.60 12.21
C GLY A 134 -12.77 -7.55 12.18
N ALA A 135 -12.09 -8.70 12.14
CA ALA A 135 -10.64 -8.76 11.98
C ALA A 135 -10.18 -8.02 10.71
N ARG A 136 -9.10 -7.25 10.86
CA ARG A 136 -8.40 -6.60 9.74
C ARG A 136 -7.18 -7.44 9.40
N ILE A 137 -7.17 -7.97 8.18
CA ILE A 137 -6.20 -8.98 7.78
C ILE A 137 -5.37 -8.43 6.63
N THR A 138 -4.06 -8.32 6.84
CA THR A 138 -3.09 -8.02 5.79
C THR A 138 -2.44 -9.31 5.30
N LEU A 139 -2.42 -9.51 3.98
CA LEU A 139 -1.86 -10.70 3.33
C LEU A 139 -0.56 -10.37 2.61
N SER A 140 0.47 -11.17 2.83
CA SER A 140 1.81 -10.88 2.31
C SER A 140 1.92 -11.05 0.80
N TYR A 141 1.11 -11.92 0.17
CA TYR A 141 1.19 -12.17 -1.28
C TYR A 141 0.91 -10.91 -2.11
N GLU A 142 0.24 -9.91 -1.53
CA GLU A 142 -0.13 -8.67 -2.20
C GLU A 142 1.04 -7.67 -2.34
N PHE A 143 2.15 -7.87 -1.59
CA PHE A 143 3.36 -7.04 -1.70
C PHE A 143 4.30 -7.45 -2.85
N GLY A 144 4.16 -8.67 -3.40
CA GLY A 144 4.68 -9.03 -4.73
C GLY A 144 6.17 -9.38 -4.87
N TYR A 145 7.02 -9.26 -3.85
CA TYR A 145 8.45 -9.61 -3.92
C TYR A 145 8.80 -10.95 -3.22
N PRO A 146 9.84 -11.69 -3.68
CA PRO A 146 10.09 -13.10 -3.28
C PRO A 146 10.57 -13.33 -1.85
N GLY A 147 11.17 -12.34 -1.20
CA GLY A 147 11.79 -12.49 0.11
C GLY A 147 10.78 -12.66 1.24
N LEU A 148 10.88 -13.76 2.00
CA LEU A 148 9.93 -14.08 3.08
C LEU A 148 10.03 -13.08 4.24
N ARG A 149 11.25 -12.67 4.60
CA ARG A 149 11.52 -11.82 5.76
C ARG A 149 11.11 -10.38 5.51
N GLU A 150 11.42 -9.85 4.32
CA GLU A 150 10.98 -8.54 3.90
C GLU A 150 9.44 -8.49 3.86
N ARG A 151 8.81 -9.52 3.26
CA ARG A 151 7.34 -9.56 3.15
C ARG A 151 6.69 -9.60 4.52
N GLU A 152 7.22 -10.40 5.43
CA GLU A 152 6.70 -10.48 6.78
C GLU A 152 6.81 -9.15 7.51
N ALA A 153 7.96 -8.48 7.43
CA ALA A 153 8.16 -7.19 8.07
C ALA A 153 7.17 -6.14 7.55
N ASP A 154 6.97 -6.06 6.24
CA ASP A 154 6.03 -5.12 5.62
C ASP A 154 4.58 -5.48 5.92
N THR A 155 4.23 -6.77 5.94
CA THR A 155 2.87 -7.22 6.28
C THR A 155 2.52 -6.87 7.73
N ILE A 156 3.44 -7.09 8.66
CA ILE A 156 3.28 -6.72 10.07
C ILE A 156 3.16 -5.20 10.22
N ARG A 157 4.06 -4.44 9.59
CA ARG A 157 4.04 -2.97 9.68
C ARG A 157 2.77 -2.39 9.08
N ASN A 158 2.32 -2.88 7.93
CA ASN A 158 1.09 -2.45 7.28
C ASN A 158 -0.15 -2.72 8.15
N ALA A 159 -0.25 -3.93 8.73
CA ALA A 159 -1.32 -4.27 9.67
C ALA A 159 -1.33 -3.33 10.89
N ALA A 160 -0.15 -3.05 11.44
CA ALA A 160 0.00 -2.19 12.63
C ALA A 160 -0.39 -0.73 12.36
N LEU A 161 -0.24 -0.25 11.12
CA LEU A 161 -0.61 1.10 10.68
C LEU A 161 -2.10 1.25 10.34
N GLY A 162 -2.82 0.14 10.11
CA GLY A 162 -4.22 0.14 9.67
C GLY A 162 -5.17 1.02 10.49
N PRO A 163 -5.20 0.96 11.84
CA PRO A 163 -6.13 1.79 12.64
C PRO A 163 -5.85 3.27 12.51
N GLU A 164 -4.59 3.66 12.54
CA GLU A 164 -4.23 5.07 12.38
C GLU A 164 -4.56 5.58 10.98
N ALA A 165 -4.31 4.76 9.95
CA ALA A 165 -4.70 5.09 8.58
C ALA A 165 -6.21 5.30 8.43
N GLY A 166 -7.01 4.48 9.11
CA GLY A 166 -8.46 4.67 9.23
C GLY A 166 -8.80 6.03 9.84
N ARG A 167 -8.24 6.33 11.02
CA ARG A 167 -8.46 7.60 11.73
C ARG A 167 -8.12 8.81 10.87
N ILE A 168 -6.96 8.78 10.21
CA ILE A 168 -6.50 9.84 9.30
C ILE A 168 -7.48 10.03 8.14
N ALA A 169 -7.90 8.95 7.48
CA ALA A 169 -8.83 9.04 6.37
C ALA A 169 -10.22 9.55 6.81
N ASP A 170 -10.69 9.18 8.01
CA ASP A 170 -11.94 9.68 8.59
C ASP A 170 -11.86 11.16 9.00
N GLU A 171 -10.70 11.62 9.45
CA GLU A 171 -10.44 13.02 9.78
C GLU A 171 -10.54 13.90 8.52
N VAL A 172 -9.81 13.55 7.46
CA VAL A 172 -9.84 14.32 6.21
C VAL A 172 -11.24 14.31 5.58
N ALA A 173 -11.94 13.17 5.60
CA ALA A 173 -13.30 13.06 5.07
C ALA A 173 -14.32 13.95 5.83
N ARG A 174 -14.14 14.12 7.15
CA ARG A 174 -14.99 15.03 7.95
C ARG A 174 -14.72 16.50 7.64
N GLU A 175 -13.48 16.85 7.35
CA GLU A 175 -13.11 18.23 7.01
C GLU A 175 -13.55 18.64 5.59
N LEU A 176 -13.52 17.69 4.66
CA LEU A 176 -13.82 17.89 3.24
C LEU A 176 -14.98 16.97 2.79
N PRO A 177 -16.19 17.17 3.32
CA PRO A 177 -17.33 16.31 3.01
C PRO A 177 -17.69 16.39 1.52
N GLY A 178 -17.83 15.23 0.87
CA GLY A 178 -18.18 15.11 -0.55
C GLY A 178 -17.01 15.25 -1.52
N VAL A 179 -15.81 15.59 -1.03
CA VAL A 179 -14.61 15.70 -1.86
C VAL A 179 -13.88 14.35 -1.90
N PRO A 180 -13.61 13.77 -3.08
CA PRO A 180 -12.79 12.56 -3.19
C PRO A 180 -11.38 12.76 -2.59
N VAL A 181 -10.96 11.86 -1.70
CA VAL A 181 -9.67 11.93 -1.00
C VAL A 181 -8.70 10.86 -1.52
N TYR A 182 -7.48 11.32 -1.82
CA TYR A 182 -6.36 10.50 -2.27
C TYR A 182 -5.15 10.71 -1.37
N PHE A 183 -4.28 9.72 -1.28
CA PHE A 183 -3.05 9.76 -0.48
C PHE A 183 -1.83 9.60 -1.39
N ALA A 184 -0.82 10.43 -1.14
CA ALA A 184 0.48 10.33 -1.81
C ALA A 184 1.19 9.05 -1.42
N ARG A 185 1.72 8.35 -2.41
CA ARG A 185 2.57 7.18 -2.19
C ARG A 185 3.97 7.62 -1.77
N SER A 186 4.71 6.72 -1.12
CA SER A 186 6.16 6.84 -0.90
C SER A 186 6.92 6.94 -2.22
N GLU A 187 6.34 6.31 -3.24
CA GLU A 187 6.81 6.32 -4.61
C GLU A 187 6.00 7.35 -5.41
N ARG A 188 6.07 7.28 -6.75
CA ARG A 188 5.21 8.10 -7.59
C ARG A 188 3.73 7.72 -7.42
N GLY A 189 2.92 8.76 -7.46
CA GLY A 189 1.48 8.68 -7.67
C GLY A 189 0.63 8.72 -6.42
N LEU A 190 -0.65 8.44 -6.61
CA LEU A 190 -1.71 8.56 -5.61
C LEU A 190 -2.49 7.26 -5.48
N VAL A 191 -3.04 7.02 -4.29
CA VAL A 191 -4.01 5.95 -4.01
C VAL A 191 -5.28 6.53 -3.39
N SER A 192 -6.42 5.88 -3.61
CA SER A 192 -7.68 6.31 -2.99
C SER A 192 -7.65 6.13 -1.47
N ALA A 193 -8.48 6.88 -0.75
CA ALA A 193 -8.66 6.69 0.70
C ALA A 193 -9.06 5.24 1.07
N HIS A 194 -9.85 4.57 0.21
CA HIS A 194 -10.20 3.17 0.39
C HIS A 194 -8.95 2.26 0.35
N TYR A 195 -8.07 2.47 -0.61
CA TYR A 195 -6.81 1.71 -0.71
C TYR A 195 -5.87 2.03 0.46
N PHE A 196 -5.73 3.30 0.82
CA PHE A 196 -4.87 3.74 1.93
C PHE A 196 -5.24 3.07 3.27
N ARG A 197 -6.54 2.90 3.55
CA ARG A 197 -6.99 2.18 4.76
C ARG A 197 -6.53 0.73 4.83
N ARG A 198 -6.39 0.07 3.67
CA ARG A 198 -5.97 -1.33 3.56
C ARG A 198 -4.44 -1.47 3.47
N TYR A 199 -3.78 -0.54 2.79
CA TYR A 199 -2.34 -0.57 2.53
C TYR A 199 -1.64 0.75 2.88
N PRO A 200 -1.69 1.20 4.15
CA PRO A 200 -1.08 2.47 4.52
C PRO A 200 0.43 2.51 4.35
N LEU A 201 1.11 1.36 4.42
CA LEU A 201 2.56 1.31 4.22
C LEU A 201 2.99 1.81 2.84
N ALA A 202 2.12 1.71 1.81
CA ALA A 202 2.40 2.23 0.48
C ALA A 202 2.47 3.77 0.42
N CYS A 203 2.04 4.45 1.49
CA CYS A 203 2.03 5.89 1.66
C CYS A 203 2.98 6.36 2.78
N ASP A 204 3.73 5.46 3.40
CA ASP A 204 4.75 5.88 4.39
C ASP A 204 5.77 6.79 3.69
N LEU A 205 6.24 7.86 4.33
CA LEU A 205 7.11 8.86 3.67
C LEU A 205 6.48 9.55 2.43
N GLY A 206 5.16 9.52 2.26
CA GLY A 206 4.47 10.16 1.14
C GLY A 206 4.59 11.69 1.12
N ALA A 207 4.71 12.33 2.31
CA ALA A 207 5.00 13.76 2.39
C ALA A 207 6.45 14.04 1.96
N THR A 208 7.39 13.24 2.45
CA THR A 208 8.80 13.30 2.03
C THR A 208 8.95 13.13 0.51
N ALA A 209 8.27 12.15 -0.09
CA ALA A 209 8.29 11.89 -1.54
C ALA A 209 7.68 13.03 -2.37
N SER A 210 6.64 13.67 -1.84
CA SER A 210 5.94 14.77 -2.50
C SER A 210 6.68 16.11 -2.38
N LEU A 211 7.49 16.28 -1.34
CA LEU A 211 8.17 17.54 -1.03
C LEU A 211 9.01 18.06 -2.19
N ALA A 212 9.89 17.22 -2.75
CA ALA A 212 10.77 17.63 -3.85
C ALA A 212 9.96 18.11 -5.07
N ARG A 213 8.89 17.40 -5.44
CA ARG A 213 7.99 17.77 -6.53
C ARG A 213 7.33 19.13 -6.27
N GLY A 214 6.89 19.34 -5.03
CA GLY A 214 6.29 20.61 -4.60
C GLY A 214 7.26 21.78 -4.74
N ARG A 215 8.46 21.66 -4.18
CA ARG A 215 9.49 22.72 -4.22
C ARG A 215 9.85 23.11 -5.64
N THR A 216 10.09 22.13 -6.52
CA THR A 216 10.38 22.38 -7.93
C THR A 216 9.24 23.10 -8.62
N ALA A 217 8.00 22.66 -8.42
CA ALA A 217 6.83 23.26 -9.09
C ALA A 217 6.51 24.68 -8.58
N LEU A 218 6.91 25.01 -7.35
CA LEU A 218 6.81 26.35 -6.79
C LEU A 218 7.99 27.25 -7.20
N GLY A 219 8.98 26.71 -7.93
CA GLY A 219 10.14 27.45 -8.43
C GLY A 219 11.23 27.69 -7.38
N TRP A 220 11.27 26.87 -6.31
CA TRP A 220 12.10 27.13 -5.15
C TRP A 220 13.20 26.08 -4.94
N GLY A 221 14.40 26.56 -4.66
CA GLY A 221 15.57 25.72 -4.41
C GLY A 221 15.51 25.00 -3.06
N ALA A 222 16.41 24.02 -2.89
CA ALA A 222 16.77 23.57 -1.56
C ALA A 222 17.49 24.74 -0.87
N SER A 223 16.89 25.30 0.20
CA SER A 223 17.36 26.45 1.00
C SER A 223 17.01 27.84 0.45
N ASP A 224 15.84 28.38 0.85
CA ASP A 224 15.69 29.83 0.98
C ASP A 224 16.16 30.19 2.39
N ALA A 225 17.41 30.65 2.50
CA ALA A 225 18.12 30.84 3.75
C ALA A 225 17.64 32.05 4.59
N ASP A 226 16.62 32.80 4.16
CA ASP A 226 16.12 33.97 4.89
C ASP A 226 14.84 33.71 5.72
N GLY A 227 14.28 32.49 5.68
CA GLY A 227 13.07 32.14 6.42
C GLY A 227 11.75 32.61 5.78
N SER A 228 11.76 33.22 4.59
CA SER A 228 10.56 33.58 3.81
C SER A 228 9.92 32.42 3.03
N GLY A 229 10.45 31.20 3.21
CA GLY A 229 9.97 30.00 2.54
C GLY A 229 8.58 29.50 3.00
N VAL A 230 7.71 29.16 2.05
CA VAL A 230 6.68 28.11 2.09
C VAL A 230 7.16 26.92 2.92
N PRO A 231 6.46 26.61 4.02
CA PRO A 231 6.76 25.47 4.87
C PRO A 231 6.81 24.16 4.09
N ASP A 232 7.67 23.22 4.48
CA ASP A 232 7.79 21.90 3.82
C ASP A 232 6.45 21.17 3.75
N ALA A 233 5.58 21.31 4.76
CA ALA A 233 4.23 20.77 4.74
C ALA A 233 3.38 21.32 3.57
N VAL A 234 3.48 22.62 3.26
CA VAL A 234 2.77 23.24 2.14
C VAL A 234 3.34 22.75 0.81
N ALA A 235 4.67 22.67 0.69
CA ALA A 235 5.32 22.16 -0.51
C ALA A 235 4.96 20.68 -0.74
N ALA A 236 4.99 19.83 0.29
CA ALA A 236 4.57 18.44 0.21
C ALA A 236 3.09 18.31 -0.19
N ALA A 237 2.19 19.09 0.40
CA ALA A 237 0.78 19.14 0.02
C ALA A 237 0.60 19.52 -1.46
N TYR A 238 1.32 20.55 -1.92
CA TYR A 238 1.29 20.97 -3.33
C TYR A 238 1.81 19.86 -4.25
N GLY A 239 2.94 19.23 -3.90
CA GLY A 239 3.50 18.10 -4.64
C GLY A 239 2.53 16.90 -4.71
N ALA A 240 1.84 16.59 -3.62
CA ALA A 240 0.82 15.54 -3.60
C ALA A 240 -0.35 15.87 -4.55
N ALA A 241 -0.79 17.12 -4.58
CA ALA A 241 -1.85 17.58 -5.49
C ALA A 241 -1.45 17.48 -6.97
N LEU A 242 -0.16 17.61 -7.30
CA LEU A 242 0.39 17.36 -8.63
C LEU A 242 0.58 15.87 -8.96
N GLY A 243 0.24 14.97 -8.03
CA GLY A 243 0.28 13.53 -8.21
C GLY A 243 -0.77 13.01 -9.20
N ARG A 244 -0.39 11.95 -9.93
CA ARG A 244 -1.28 11.18 -10.81
C ARG A 244 -1.58 9.80 -10.19
N PRO A 245 -2.75 9.20 -10.41
CA PRO A 245 -3.04 7.83 -10.05
C PRO A 245 -2.06 6.87 -10.73
N GLU A 246 -1.40 6.03 -9.94
CA GLU A 246 -0.47 5.01 -10.42
C GLU A 246 -0.65 3.72 -9.61
N ALA A 247 -0.74 2.59 -10.31
CA ALA A 247 -0.82 1.28 -9.71
C ALA A 247 0.28 0.37 -10.24
N ARG A 248 0.88 -0.40 -9.33
CA ARG A 248 1.90 -1.39 -9.67
C ARG A 248 1.39 -2.78 -9.29
N VAL A 249 1.53 -3.71 -10.22
CA VAL A 249 1.32 -5.13 -10.00
C VAL A 249 2.67 -5.81 -10.18
N GLU A 250 3.05 -6.61 -9.19
CA GLU A 250 4.29 -7.37 -9.22
C GLU A 250 4.03 -8.80 -8.77
N ARG A 251 4.42 -9.78 -9.60
CA ARG A 251 4.14 -11.20 -9.36
C ARG A 251 5.25 -12.08 -9.89
N ILE A 252 5.37 -13.26 -9.29
CA ILE A 252 6.16 -14.36 -9.84
C ILE A 252 5.19 -15.30 -10.53
N VAL A 253 5.49 -15.64 -11.78
CA VAL A 253 4.60 -16.44 -12.61
C VAL A 253 5.37 -17.56 -13.27
N GLN A 254 4.67 -18.67 -13.52
CA GLN A 254 5.19 -19.76 -14.33
C GLN A 254 4.54 -19.70 -15.71
N ALA A 255 5.34 -19.82 -16.76
CA ALA A 255 4.87 -19.90 -18.14
C ALA A 255 5.78 -20.79 -18.97
N ARG A 256 5.19 -21.76 -19.69
CA ARG A 256 5.87 -22.64 -20.63
C ARG A 256 5.72 -22.10 -22.04
N GLY A 257 6.70 -21.30 -22.45
CA GLY A 257 6.74 -20.71 -23.79
C GLY A 257 5.87 -19.47 -23.95
N ARG A 258 5.85 -18.95 -25.17
CA ARG A 258 5.38 -17.59 -25.47
C ARG A 258 3.89 -17.37 -25.18
N ALA A 259 3.03 -18.30 -25.61
CA ALA A 259 1.58 -18.14 -25.50
C ALA A 259 1.07 -18.15 -24.04
N GLU A 260 1.72 -18.90 -23.15
CA GLU A 260 1.38 -18.87 -21.73
C GLU A 260 1.88 -17.58 -21.06
N LEU A 261 3.10 -17.14 -21.40
CA LEU A 261 3.64 -15.90 -20.87
C LEU A 261 2.74 -14.71 -21.28
N ASP A 262 2.34 -14.63 -22.54
CA ASP A 262 1.47 -13.55 -23.02
C ASP A 262 0.11 -13.52 -22.30
N ARG A 263 -0.49 -14.68 -22.01
CA ARG A 263 -1.74 -14.76 -21.23
C ARG A 263 -1.56 -14.24 -19.80
N VAL A 264 -0.48 -14.63 -19.15
CA VAL A 264 -0.21 -14.19 -17.77
C VAL A 264 0.14 -12.70 -17.71
N LEU A 265 0.89 -12.20 -18.69
CA LEU A 265 1.14 -10.76 -18.82
C LEU A 265 -0.14 -9.97 -19.03
N GLN A 266 -1.07 -10.49 -19.84
CA GLN A 266 -2.36 -9.82 -20.05
C GLN A 266 -3.14 -9.73 -18.74
N HIS A 267 -3.22 -10.81 -17.96
CA HIS A 267 -3.89 -10.79 -16.67
C HIS A 267 -3.27 -9.77 -15.69
N ALA A 268 -1.94 -9.68 -15.64
CA ALA A 268 -1.25 -8.69 -14.80
C ALA A 268 -1.52 -7.24 -15.25
N ARG A 269 -1.67 -7.01 -16.57
CA ARG A 269 -2.04 -5.71 -17.13
C ARG A 269 -3.47 -5.33 -16.79
N ASP A 270 -4.42 -6.23 -16.97
CA ASP A 270 -5.83 -5.99 -16.65
C ASP A 270 -6.01 -5.68 -15.15
N GLU A 271 -5.27 -6.39 -14.30
CA GLU A 271 -5.23 -6.11 -12.87
C GLU A 271 -4.64 -4.73 -12.56
N ALA A 272 -3.52 -4.34 -13.20
CA ALA A 272 -2.91 -3.03 -12.99
C ALA A 272 -3.83 -1.89 -13.43
N LEU A 273 -4.52 -2.04 -14.57
CA LEU A 273 -5.53 -1.10 -15.07
C LEU A 273 -6.70 -0.96 -14.09
N THR A 274 -7.20 -2.09 -13.57
CA THR A 274 -8.27 -2.07 -12.57
C THR A 274 -7.84 -1.36 -11.28
N ARG A 275 -6.62 -1.62 -10.82
CA ARG A 275 -6.06 -0.99 -9.62
C ARG A 275 -5.85 0.51 -9.80
N VAL A 276 -5.43 0.99 -10.99
CA VAL A 276 -5.22 2.44 -11.21
C VAL A 276 -6.54 3.21 -11.29
N VAL A 277 -7.58 2.61 -11.88
CA VAL A 277 -8.94 3.18 -11.84
C VAL A 277 -9.46 3.22 -10.40
N SER A 278 -9.27 2.14 -9.63
CA SER A 278 -9.60 2.09 -8.19
C SER A 278 -8.80 3.10 -7.35
N ALA A 279 -7.63 3.50 -7.84
CA ALA A 279 -6.77 4.53 -7.25
C ALA A 279 -7.16 5.95 -7.68
N GLY A 280 -8.17 6.13 -8.54
CA GLY A 280 -8.74 7.44 -8.91
C GLY A 280 -8.47 7.91 -10.33
N ALA A 281 -7.96 7.06 -11.21
CA ALA A 281 -7.85 7.42 -12.63
C ALA A 281 -9.24 7.62 -13.23
N ALA A 282 -9.40 8.67 -14.04
CA ALA A 282 -10.61 8.93 -14.79
C ALA A 282 -10.94 7.74 -15.70
N PRO A 283 -12.22 7.33 -15.83
CA PRO A 283 -12.62 6.29 -16.77
C PRO A 283 -12.07 6.57 -18.18
N GLY A 284 -11.43 5.58 -18.79
CA GLY A 284 -10.82 5.71 -20.12
C GLY A 284 -9.43 6.36 -20.18
N SER A 285 -8.91 6.91 -19.08
CA SER A 285 -7.54 7.48 -19.04
C SER A 285 -6.46 6.47 -18.64
N ALA A 286 -6.87 5.33 -18.06
CA ALA A 286 -5.96 4.30 -17.56
C ALA A 286 -5.19 3.64 -18.73
N ARG A 287 -3.86 3.58 -18.60
CA ARG A 287 -2.96 2.96 -19.58
C ARG A 287 -1.79 2.24 -18.89
N ILE A 288 -1.16 1.31 -19.59
CA ILE A 288 0.08 0.69 -19.13
C ILE A 288 1.26 1.61 -19.46
N ALA A 289 1.98 2.05 -18.43
CA ALA A 289 3.18 2.88 -18.58
C ALA A 289 4.42 2.01 -18.83
N GLU A 290 4.54 0.89 -18.11
CA GLU A 290 5.71 0.02 -18.18
C GLU A 290 5.31 -1.45 -17.96
N THR A 291 5.96 -2.36 -18.68
CA THR A 291 5.95 -3.79 -18.37
C THR A 291 7.38 -4.31 -18.37
N THR A 292 7.82 -4.83 -17.24
CA THR A 292 9.13 -5.48 -17.07
C THR A 292 8.92 -6.97 -16.85
N VAL A 293 9.67 -7.80 -17.57
CA VAL A 293 9.64 -9.26 -17.44
C VAL A 293 11.07 -9.76 -17.25
N ASN A 294 11.37 -10.23 -16.05
CA ASN A 294 12.71 -10.71 -15.71
C ASN A 294 12.66 -12.22 -15.50
N PRO A 295 13.43 -13.03 -16.26
CA PRO A 295 13.56 -14.45 -15.96
C PRO A 295 14.23 -14.65 -14.59
N LEU A 296 13.76 -15.63 -13.83
CA LEU A 296 14.37 -16.02 -12.56
C LEU A 296 15.33 -17.18 -12.81
N SER A 297 16.47 -16.90 -13.45
CA SER A 297 17.41 -17.91 -13.99
C SER A 297 18.04 -18.84 -12.94
N TYR A 298 17.90 -18.53 -11.65
CA TYR A 298 18.35 -19.37 -10.53
C TYR A 298 17.26 -20.30 -9.99
N LEU A 299 16.08 -20.31 -10.62
CA LEU A 299 14.95 -21.18 -10.32
C LEU A 299 14.64 -22.08 -11.54
N PRO A 300 13.79 -23.11 -11.39
CA PRO A 300 13.40 -23.96 -12.52
C PRO A 300 12.85 -23.16 -13.71
N ASP A 301 13.09 -23.70 -14.91
CA ASP A 301 12.72 -23.04 -16.17
C ASP A 301 11.25 -22.58 -16.23
N GLY A 302 11.05 -21.46 -16.91
CA GLY A 302 9.73 -20.87 -17.13
C GLY A 302 9.21 -20.03 -15.97
N LEU A 303 10.06 -19.63 -15.02
CA LEU A 303 9.70 -18.68 -13.97
C LEU A 303 10.12 -17.25 -14.31
N TYR A 304 9.17 -16.33 -14.21
CA TYR A 304 9.37 -14.92 -14.52
C TYR A 304 8.87 -14.04 -13.38
N ARG A 305 9.63 -13.01 -13.04
CA ARG A 305 9.16 -11.87 -12.26
C ARG A 305 8.59 -10.85 -13.22
N VAL A 306 7.28 -10.64 -13.13
CA VAL A 306 6.53 -9.68 -13.94
C VAL A 306 6.23 -8.47 -13.08
N ARG A 307 6.58 -7.28 -13.58
CA ARG A 307 6.16 -5.99 -13.02
C ARG A 307 5.40 -5.22 -14.08
N VAL A 308 4.20 -4.77 -13.74
CA VAL A 308 3.38 -3.90 -14.59
C VAL A 308 3.09 -2.62 -13.83
N LEU A 309 3.36 -1.48 -14.46
CA LEU A 309 2.99 -0.16 -13.99
C LEU A 309 1.86 0.37 -14.88
N ALA A 310 0.75 0.74 -14.26
CA ALA A 310 -0.35 1.44 -14.91
C ALA A 310 -0.46 2.85 -14.31
N GLU A 311 -0.78 3.81 -15.17
CA GLU A 311 -1.01 5.20 -14.81
C GLU A 311 -2.31 5.68 -15.44
N GLY A 312 -2.88 6.75 -14.89
CA GLY A 312 -4.05 7.39 -15.46
C GLY A 312 -4.08 8.88 -15.13
N ASP A 313 -4.88 9.61 -15.89
CA ASP A 313 -5.13 11.01 -15.61
C ASP A 313 -6.29 11.15 -14.63
N THR A 314 -6.33 12.27 -13.93
CA THR A 314 -7.37 12.53 -12.92
C THR A 314 -8.54 13.22 -13.58
N ALA A 315 -9.76 12.87 -13.17
CA ALA A 315 -10.99 13.50 -13.64
C ALA A 315 -11.06 14.98 -13.25
#